data_AF-A0A352AMK4-F1
#
_entry.id   AF-A0A352AMK4-F1
#
_cell.length_a   1.000
_cell.length_b   1.000
_cell.length_c   1.000
_cell.angle_alpha   90.00
_cell.angle_beta   90.00
_cell.angle_gamma   90.00
#
_symmetry.space_group_name_H-M   'P 1'
#
loop_
_entity.id
_entity.type
_entity.pdbx_description
1 polymer ?
#
loop_
_entity_poly.entity_id
_entity_poly.type
_entity_poly.pdbx_seq_one_letter_code
_entity_poly.pdbx_strand_id
1 'polypeptide(L)'
;KHGNLEWLPGKSLALSATCYPEVALGAIPHLYPFIVNDPGEGSQAKRRSQAVIIDHLTPPMTRAELYGPLQKLEGLIDEYYEA
;
A
#
# COMPACT_ATOMS: atom_id res chain seq x y z
N LYS A 1 3.83 1.12 -2.75
CA LYS A 1 2.73 0.70 -3.66
C LYS A 1 3.29 -0.29 -4.67
N HIS A 2 2.44 -1.10 -5.27
CA HIS A 2 2.81 -2.27 -6.07
C HIS A 2 2.43 -2.19 -7.55
N GLY A 3 3.04 -3.07 -8.35
CA GLY A 3 2.76 -3.29 -9.76
C GLY A 3 1.80 -4.46 -9.92
N ASN A 4 1.77 -5.06 -11.11
CA ASN A 4 1.00 -6.28 -11.37
C ASN A 4 1.88 -7.52 -11.61
N LEU A 5 3.21 -7.36 -11.74
CA LEU A 5 4.15 -8.43 -12.08
C LEU A 5 4.10 -9.56 -11.04
N GLU A 6 4.20 -9.21 -9.76
CA GLU A 6 4.12 -10.09 -8.60
C GLU A 6 2.72 -10.69 -8.37
N TRP A 7 1.75 -10.30 -9.19
CA TRP A 7 0.36 -10.78 -9.17
C TRP A 7 -0.01 -11.60 -10.40
N LEU A 8 0.89 -11.74 -11.38
CA LEU A 8 0.63 -12.56 -12.57
C LEU A 8 0.39 -14.04 -12.20
N PRO A 9 -0.37 -14.78 -13.02
CA PRO A 9 -0.66 -16.19 -12.79
C PRO A 9 0.58 -17.07 -12.55
N GLY A 10 0.45 -18.04 -11.65
CA GLY A 10 1.51 -18.98 -11.30
C GLY A 10 1.41 -19.46 -9.86
N LYS A 11 2.45 -20.14 -9.39
CA LYS A 11 2.54 -20.58 -7.99
C LYS A 11 2.51 -19.37 -7.03
N SER A 12 2.05 -19.62 -5.80
CA SER A 12 2.01 -18.61 -4.73
C SER A 12 3.40 -18.22 -4.22
N LEU A 13 4.37 -19.14 -4.26
CA LEU A 13 5.76 -18.95 -3.86
C LEU A 13 6.66 -19.97 -4.57
N ALA A 14 7.99 -19.76 -4.57
CA ALA A 14 8.98 -20.65 -5.19
C ALA A 14 8.62 -20.95 -6.65
N LEU A 15 8.69 -19.90 -7.48
CA LEU A 15 8.22 -19.91 -8.85
C LEU A 15 8.95 -20.96 -9.70
N SER A 16 8.21 -21.59 -10.61
CA SER A 16 8.78 -22.42 -11.68
C SER A 16 9.07 -21.57 -12.91
N ALA A 17 9.85 -22.12 -13.85
CA ALA A 17 10.12 -21.50 -15.16
C ALA A 17 8.86 -21.24 -16.01
N THR A 18 7.70 -21.77 -15.62
CA THR A 18 6.40 -21.56 -16.27
C THR A 18 5.51 -20.54 -15.56
N CYS A 19 5.92 -20.03 -14.39
CA CYS A 19 5.19 -18.98 -13.68
C CYS A 19 5.44 -17.64 -14.36
N TYR A 20 4.38 -16.88 -14.63
CA TYR A 20 4.49 -15.67 -15.44
C TYR A 20 5.38 -14.57 -14.84
N PRO A 21 5.45 -14.36 -13.51
CA PRO A 21 6.41 -13.42 -12.96
C PRO A 21 7.88 -13.81 -13.25
N GLU A 22 8.19 -15.11 -13.21
CA GLU A 22 9.53 -15.63 -13.53
C GLU A 22 9.84 -15.49 -15.02
N VAL A 23 8.88 -15.82 -15.88
CA VAL A 23 9.04 -15.68 -17.34
C VAL A 23 9.28 -14.21 -17.74
N ALA A 24 8.60 -13.27 -17.09
CA ALA A 24 8.69 -11.86 -17.42
C ALA A 24 9.96 -11.19 -16.88
N LEU A 25 10.42 -11.54 -15.69
CA LEU A 25 11.53 -10.86 -15.00
C LEU A 25 12.86 -11.60 -15.06
N GLY A 26 12.83 -12.93 -14.98
CA GLY A 26 14.03 -13.78 -14.85
C GLY A 26 14.94 -13.36 -13.70
N ALA A 27 16.25 -13.38 -13.95
CA ALA A 27 17.30 -13.08 -12.97
C ALA A 27 17.66 -11.58 -12.85
N ILE A 28 16.80 -10.67 -13.32
CA ILE A 28 17.07 -9.22 -13.25
C ILE A 28 16.95 -8.75 -11.79
N PRO A 29 17.94 -8.01 -11.25
CA PRO A 29 17.82 -7.40 -9.93
C PRO A 29 16.63 -6.46 -9.85
N HIS A 30 15.77 -6.67 -8.86
CA HIS A 30 14.52 -5.93 -8.71
C HIS A 30 14.53 -5.14 -7.39
N LEU A 31 14.97 -3.88 -7.45
CA LEU A 31 14.90 -2.95 -6.32
C LEU A 31 13.55 -2.24 -6.35
N TYR A 32 12.83 -2.25 -5.23
CA TYR A 32 11.45 -1.79 -5.22
C TYR A 32 11.14 -0.90 -4.01
N PRO A 33 11.09 0.44 -4.20
CA PRO A 33 10.59 1.35 -3.18
C PRO A 33 9.14 1.06 -2.83
N PHE A 34 8.85 0.84 -1.55
CA PHE A 34 7.54 0.38 -1.09
C PHE A 34 7.06 1.14 0.15
N ILE A 35 5.76 1.17 0.40
CA ILE A 35 5.23 1.93 1.55
C ILE A 35 5.31 1.06 2.81
N VAL A 36 5.88 1.59 3.89
CA VAL A 36 6.19 0.81 5.10
C VAL A 36 4.96 0.19 5.77
N ASN A 37 3.78 0.80 5.61
CA ASN A 37 2.55 0.35 6.26
C ASN A 37 1.78 -0.72 5.46
N ASP A 38 2.33 -1.21 4.34
CA ASP A 38 1.71 -2.25 3.52
C ASP A 38 2.61 -3.49 3.37
N PRO A 39 2.88 -4.21 4.48
CA PRO A 39 3.82 -5.32 4.49
C PRO A 39 3.29 -6.56 3.76
N GLY A 40 1.96 -6.69 3.61
CA GLY A 40 1.33 -7.83 2.94
C GLY A 40 1.68 -7.87 1.46
N GLU A 41 1.46 -6.76 0.77
CA GLU A 41 1.79 -6.63 -0.64
C GLU A 41 3.30 -6.59 -0.88
N GLY A 42 4.06 -5.92 0.01
CA GLY A 42 5.51 -5.95 -0.03
C GLY A 42 6.07 -7.38 0.09
N SER A 43 5.43 -8.22 0.91
CA SER A 43 5.79 -9.65 1.01
C SER A 43 5.50 -10.43 -0.27
N GLN A 44 4.40 -10.11 -0.97
CA GLN A 44 4.08 -10.71 -2.27
C GLN A 44 5.19 -10.42 -3.28
N ALA A 45 5.63 -9.16 -3.40
CA ALA A 45 6.72 -8.77 -4.29
C ALA A 45 8.05 -9.47 -3.94
N LYS A 46 8.42 -9.51 -2.64
CA LYS A 46 9.62 -10.25 -2.18
C LYS A 46 9.61 -11.72 -2.64
N ARG A 47 8.44 -12.36 -2.55
CA ARG A 47 8.29 -13.82 -2.74
C ARG A 47 8.02 -14.23 -4.19
N ARG A 48 7.43 -13.35 -5.00
CA ARG A 48 6.98 -13.65 -6.37
C ARG A 48 7.64 -12.83 -7.47
N SER A 49 8.47 -11.85 -7.14
CA SER A 49 9.26 -11.12 -8.14
C SER A 49 10.69 -10.83 -7.65
N GLN A 50 11.15 -11.59 -6.64
CA GLN A 50 12.50 -11.50 -6.08
C GLN A 50 12.88 -10.07 -5.63
N ALA A 51 11.88 -9.27 -5.25
CA ALA A 51 12.07 -7.85 -4.99
C ALA A 51 12.88 -7.62 -3.70
N VAL A 52 13.87 -6.74 -3.78
CA VAL A 52 14.49 -6.10 -2.61
C VAL A 52 13.69 -4.85 -2.30
N ILE A 53 12.90 -4.94 -1.23
CA ILE A 53 12.06 -3.82 -0.79
C ILE A 53 12.91 -2.78 -0.05
N ILE A 54 12.74 -1.52 -0.47
CA ILE A 54 13.33 -0.34 0.18
C ILE A 54 12.16 0.50 0.69
N ASP A 55 11.82 0.34 1.97
CA ASP A 55 10.62 0.98 2.50
C ASP A 55 10.76 2.51 2.59
N HIS A 56 9.70 3.22 2.25
CA HIS A 56 9.51 4.65 2.43
C HIS A 56 8.38 4.91 3.44
N LEU A 57 8.41 6.10 4.06
CA LEU A 57 7.41 6.50 5.05
C LEU A 57 6.01 6.69 4.45
N THR A 58 5.00 6.57 5.30
CA THR A 58 3.65 7.05 5.00
C THR A 58 3.65 8.56 4.79
N PRO A 59 2.67 9.12 4.04
CA PRO A 59 2.51 10.56 3.96
C PRO A 59 2.39 11.20 5.36
N PRO A 60 2.78 12.47 5.52
CA PRO A 60 2.52 13.22 6.75
C PRO A 60 1.03 13.19 7.09
N MET A 61 0.71 12.84 8.34
CA MET A 61 -0.66 12.72 8.81
C MET A 61 -1.07 13.99 9.57
N THR A 62 -2.30 14.43 9.36
CA THR A 62 -2.92 15.51 10.13
C THR A 62 -4.35 15.11 10.50
N ARG A 63 -4.96 15.85 11.42
CA ARG A 63 -6.40 15.74 11.70
C ARG A 63 -7.19 16.25 10.50
N ALA A 64 -8.32 15.59 10.21
CA ALA A 64 -9.20 15.99 9.11
C ALA A 64 -9.86 17.35 9.37
N GLU A 65 -10.08 17.69 10.65
CA GLU A 65 -10.86 18.83 11.13
C GLU A 65 -12.30 18.85 10.56
N LEU A 66 -13.18 19.68 11.15
CA LEU A 66 -14.49 19.94 10.57
C LEU A 66 -14.43 21.15 9.64
N TYR A 67 -15.20 21.10 8.56
CA TYR A 67 -15.33 22.21 7.63
C TYR A 67 -16.76 22.34 7.10
N GLY A 68 -17.11 23.55 6.67
CA GLY A 68 -18.40 23.83 6.04
C GLY A 68 -19.59 23.50 6.96
N PRO A 69 -20.61 22.77 6.46
CA PRO A 69 -21.81 22.45 7.24
C PRO A 69 -21.54 21.66 8.53
N LEU A 70 -20.50 20.82 8.56
CA LEU A 70 -20.18 20.02 9.75
C LEU A 70 -19.62 20.89 10.88
N GLN A 71 -18.81 21.89 10.55
CA GLN A 71 -18.32 22.86 11.54
C GLN A 71 -19.47 23.72 12.09
N LYS A 72 -20.43 24.08 11.24
CA LYS A 72 -21.64 24.79 11.68
C LYS A 72 -22.49 23.92 12.61
N LEU A 73 -22.62 22.63 12.29
CA LEU A 73 -23.39 21.70 13.11
C LEU A 73 -22.77 21.52 14.50
N GLU A 74 -21.44 21.44 14.61
CA GLU A 74 -20.74 21.39 15.90
C GLU A 74 -21.12 22.59 16.78
N GLY A 75 -21.03 23.82 16.23
CA GLY A 75 -21.40 25.02 16.99
C GLY A 75 -22.88 25.06 17.41
N LEU A 76 -23.80 24.53 16.58
CA LEU A 76 -25.22 24.43 16.95
C LEU A 76 -25.47 23.40 18.08
N ILE A 77 -24.68 22.33 18.14
CA ILE A 77 -24.75 21.35 19.22
C ILE A 77 -24.24 21.98 20.52
N ASP A 78 -23.15 22.75 20.45
CA ASP A 78 -22.60 23.45 21.61
C ASP A 78 -23.61 24.47 22.17
N GLU A 79 -24.23 25.30 21.31
CA GLU A 79 -25.25 26.27 21.72
C GLU A 79 -26.47 25.59 22.37
N TYR A 80 -26.92 24.46 21.81
CA TYR A 80 -28.02 23.68 22.39
C TYR A 80 -27.66 23.10 23.77
N TYR A 81 -26.39 22.73 23.98
CA TYR A 81 -25.94 22.14 25.25
C TYR A 81 -25.78 23.17 26.37
N GLU A 82 -25.45 24.43 26.03
CA GLU A 82 -25.29 25.53 27.00
C GLU A 82 -26.62 26.21 27.40
N ALA A 83 -27.70 25.98 26.65
CA ALA A 83 -29.03 26.54 26.89
C ALA A 83 -29.83 25.78 27.98
#